data_AF-A0A1Y3TLH4-F1
#
_entry.id   AF-A0A1Y3TLH4-F1
#
_cell.length_a   1.000
_cell.length_b   1.000
_cell.length_c   1.000
_cell.angle_alpha   90.00
_cell.angle_beta   90.00
_cell.angle_gamma   90.00
#
_symmetry.space_group_name_H-M   'P 1'
#
loop_
_entity.id
_entity.type
_entity.pdbx_description
1 polymer ?
#
loop_
_entity_poly.entity_id
_entity_poly.type
_entity_poly.pdbx_seq_one_letter_code
_entity_poly.pdbx_strand_id
1 'polypeptide(L)'
;MIMGVVACGGTSTEKQETVVKNFFDYLKAGDIEKISTICTDDNSDVDDLLSIMESLEAYMDVETYGQTFVDEANKFVDHVFANYVTSYEINSVEADGDNYLVIADIKMKDYNNIDIDSDTTTIINNYQQEHLDELSELAGDQQAMMEKVFADLAPEIFGAMTKKIDEAEAIDTQLRFTLVPDGENWLISTIEQKEA
;
A
#
# COMPACT_ATOMS: atom_id res chain seq x y z
N MET A 1 -38.59 31.88 -22.34
CA MET A 1 -38.40 30.51 -22.84
C MET A 1 -38.20 29.65 -21.61
N ILE A 2 -39.24 28.93 -21.20
CA ILE A 2 -39.18 27.92 -20.15
C ILE A 2 -38.63 26.66 -20.83
N MET A 3 -37.59 26.03 -20.26
CA MET A 3 -37.17 24.62 -20.40
C MET A 3 -35.74 24.48 -19.84
N GLY A 4 -35.44 23.83 -18.73
CA GLY A 4 -36.24 23.18 -17.69
C GLY A 4 -35.29 22.89 -16.53
N VAL A 5 -35.58 23.46 -15.35
CA VAL A 5 -35.01 23.00 -14.10
C VAL A 5 -35.69 21.67 -13.80
N VAL A 6 -34.98 20.57 -14.02
CA VAL A 6 -35.40 19.25 -13.52
C VAL A 6 -34.93 19.17 -12.07
N ALA A 7 -35.72 19.74 -11.17
CA ALA A 7 -35.63 19.45 -9.75
C ALA A 7 -36.75 18.45 -9.41
N CYS A 8 -36.40 17.17 -9.27
CA CYS A 8 -37.03 16.20 -8.36
C CYS A 8 -36.40 14.81 -8.55
N GLY A 9 -35.69 14.32 -7.52
CA GLY A 9 -35.24 12.92 -7.41
C GLY A 9 -33.75 12.70 -7.14
N GLY A 10 -33.01 13.70 -6.67
CA GLY A 10 -31.55 13.61 -6.47
C GLY A 10 -31.18 12.43 -5.57
N THR A 11 -30.75 11.33 -6.17
CA THR A 11 -30.07 10.25 -5.47
C THR A 11 -28.81 10.87 -4.88
N SER A 12 -28.69 10.89 -3.55
CA SER A 12 -27.46 11.32 -2.89
C SER A 12 -26.31 10.44 -3.40
N THR A 13 -25.26 11.05 -3.95
CA THR A 13 -24.04 10.36 -4.37
C THR A 13 -23.06 10.15 -3.21
N GLU A 14 -23.46 10.53 -1.99
CA GLU A 14 -22.62 10.46 -0.79
C GLU A 14 -22.17 9.03 -0.49
N LYS A 15 -22.99 8.02 -0.79
CA LYS A 15 -22.63 6.61 -0.53
C LYS A 15 -21.49 6.14 -1.45
N GLN A 16 -21.54 6.51 -2.73
CA GLN A 16 -20.53 6.18 -3.73
C GLN A 16 -19.21 6.88 -3.41
N GLU A 17 -19.29 8.17 -3.05
CA GLU A 17 -18.12 8.94 -2.62
C GLU A 17 -17.50 8.36 -1.35
N THR A 18 -18.33 7.94 -0.39
CA THR A 18 -17.86 7.33 0.87
C THR A 18 -17.11 6.01 0.62
N VAL A 19 -17.57 5.17 -0.30
CA VAL A 19 -16.87 3.91 -0.63
C VAL A 19 -15.47 4.18 -1.18
N VAL A 20 -15.32 5.15 -2.09
CA VAL A 20 -13.99 5.53 -2.63
C VAL A 20 -13.10 6.17 -1.57
N LYS A 21 -13.65 6.98 -0.66
CA LYS A 21 -12.91 7.53 0.48
C LYS A 21 -12.40 6.43 1.42
N ASN A 22 -13.28 5.48 1.75
CA ASN A 22 -12.94 4.33 2.58
C ASN A 22 -11.84 3.48 1.93
N PHE A 23 -11.85 3.32 0.60
CA PHE A 23 -10.77 2.64 -0.12
C PHE A 23 -9.41 3.29 0.16
N PHE A 24 -9.30 4.62 0.02
CA PHE A 24 -8.04 5.31 0.33
C PHE A 24 -7.66 5.26 1.81
N ASP A 25 -8.64 5.33 2.71
CA ASP A 25 -8.39 5.24 4.15
C ASP A 25 -7.89 3.84 4.55
N TYR A 26 -8.47 2.78 3.98
CA TYR A 26 -8.04 1.40 4.21
C TYR A 26 -6.69 1.10 3.55
N LEU A 27 -6.45 1.61 2.33
CA LEU A 27 -5.16 1.52 1.67
C LEU A 27 -4.05 2.16 2.51
N LYS A 28 -4.29 3.36 3.05
CA LYS A 28 -3.33 4.04 3.95
C LYS A 28 -3.08 3.30 5.25
N ALA A 29 -4.08 2.58 5.73
CA ALA A 29 -3.97 1.76 6.94
C ALA A 29 -3.38 0.37 6.67
N GLY A 30 -3.10 -0.01 5.42
CA GLY A 30 -2.73 -1.38 5.05
C GLY A 30 -3.82 -2.41 5.40
N ASP A 31 -5.09 -1.98 5.51
CA ASP A 31 -6.19 -2.81 6.00
C ASP A 31 -6.88 -3.56 4.85
N ILE A 32 -6.20 -4.60 4.39
CA ILE A 32 -6.60 -5.37 3.23
C ILE A 32 -7.94 -6.09 3.39
N GLU A 33 -8.18 -6.63 4.58
CA GLU A 33 -9.46 -7.27 4.88
C GLU A 33 -10.62 -6.28 4.68
N LYS A 34 -10.43 -5.00 5.02
CA LYS A 34 -11.44 -3.98 4.75
C LYS A 34 -11.50 -3.55 3.29
N ILE A 35 -10.38 -3.49 2.58
CA ILE A 35 -10.38 -3.22 1.13
C ILE A 35 -11.20 -4.29 0.39
N SER A 36 -11.01 -5.57 0.70
CA SER A 36 -11.77 -6.65 0.06
C SER A 36 -13.28 -6.55 0.35
N THR A 37 -13.69 -6.07 1.53
CA THR A 37 -15.12 -5.91 1.86
C THR A 37 -15.84 -4.81 1.07
N ILE A 38 -15.11 -3.89 0.45
CA ILE A 38 -15.67 -2.78 -0.34
C ILE A 38 -15.46 -2.96 -1.85
N CYS A 39 -14.88 -4.08 -2.26
CA CYS A 39 -14.69 -4.48 -3.65
C CYS A 39 -15.55 -5.69 -3.98
N THR A 40 -15.81 -5.92 -5.27
CA THR A 40 -16.43 -7.17 -5.71
C THR A 40 -15.42 -8.32 -5.64
N ASP A 41 -15.92 -9.55 -5.44
CA ASP A 41 -15.08 -10.75 -5.36
C ASP A 41 -14.25 -11.01 -6.64
N ASP A 42 -14.66 -10.43 -7.77
CA ASP A 42 -14.02 -10.55 -9.09
C ASP A 42 -13.14 -9.34 -9.48
N ASN A 43 -12.87 -8.44 -8.53
CA ASN A 43 -12.04 -7.25 -8.77
C ASN A 43 -10.54 -7.61 -8.83
N SER A 44 -10.03 -7.83 -10.05
CA SER A 44 -8.62 -8.15 -10.28
C SER A 44 -7.64 -7.01 -9.99
N ASP A 45 -8.11 -5.77 -9.94
CA ASP A 45 -7.23 -4.60 -9.69
C ASP A 45 -6.75 -4.57 -8.23
N VAL A 46 -7.53 -5.17 -7.32
CA VAL A 46 -7.14 -5.36 -5.92
C VAL A 46 -6.25 -6.61 -5.74
N ASP A 47 -6.40 -7.64 -6.58
CA ASP A 47 -5.58 -8.86 -6.50
C ASP A 47 -4.07 -8.58 -6.57
N ASP A 48 -3.65 -7.63 -7.41
CA ASP A 48 -2.24 -7.23 -7.49
C ASP A 48 -1.75 -6.62 -6.17
N LEU A 49 -2.55 -5.77 -5.53
CA LEU A 49 -2.25 -5.19 -4.22
C LEU A 49 -2.20 -6.28 -3.13
N LEU A 50 -3.16 -7.22 -3.15
CA LEU A 50 -3.19 -8.37 -2.24
C LEU A 50 -1.91 -9.20 -2.38
N SER A 51 -1.50 -9.49 -3.62
CA SER A 51 -0.33 -10.32 -3.89
C SER A 51 0.97 -9.72 -3.35
N ILE A 52 1.11 -8.38 -3.42
CA ILE A 52 2.27 -7.67 -2.85
C ILE A 52 2.25 -7.83 -1.33
N MET A 53 1.09 -7.69 -0.69
CA MET A 53 0.98 -7.80 0.77
C MET A 53 1.21 -9.22 1.27
N GLU A 54 0.65 -10.23 0.61
CA GLU A 54 0.94 -11.64 0.89
C GLU A 54 2.44 -11.95 0.73
N SER A 55 3.11 -11.34 -0.26
CA SER A 55 4.55 -11.52 -0.43
C SER A 55 5.38 -10.92 0.71
N LEU A 56 4.86 -9.86 1.36
CA LEU A 56 5.49 -9.22 2.52
C LEU A 56 5.27 -10.03 3.80
N GLU A 57 4.14 -10.72 3.94
CA GLU A 57 3.87 -11.61 5.10
C GLU A 57 4.92 -12.72 5.23
N ALA A 58 5.51 -13.18 4.13
CA ALA A 58 6.60 -14.16 4.15
C ALA A 58 7.82 -13.70 4.97
N TYR A 59 8.02 -12.38 5.12
CA TYR A 59 9.10 -11.79 5.91
C TYR A 59 8.69 -11.47 7.37
N MET A 60 7.44 -11.77 7.74
CA MET A 60 6.89 -11.54 9.07
C MET A 60 6.99 -12.79 9.98
N ASP A 61 7.67 -13.84 9.53
CA ASP A 61 7.89 -15.04 10.33
C ASP A 61 8.93 -14.82 11.44
N VAL A 62 8.43 -14.68 12.67
CA VAL A 62 9.25 -14.48 13.87
C VAL A 62 10.18 -15.67 14.13
N GLU A 63 9.79 -16.90 13.76
CA GLU A 63 10.64 -18.08 13.98
C GLU A 63 11.88 -18.05 13.08
N THR A 64 11.75 -17.52 11.86
CA THR A 64 12.85 -17.43 10.90
C THR A 64 13.71 -16.18 11.11
N TYR A 65 13.08 -15.02 11.31
CA TYR A 65 13.78 -13.72 11.27
C TYR A 65 14.00 -13.08 12.65
N GLY A 66 13.31 -13.58 13.68
CA GLY A 66 13.34 -13.01 15.02
C GLY A 66 12.45 -11.77 15.18
N GLN A 67 12.05 -11.52 16.42
CA GLN A 67 11.05 -10.49 16.74
C GLN A 67 11.48 -9.08 16.30
N THR A 68 12.74 -8.70 16.53
CA THR A 68 13.24 -7.36 16.17
C THR A 68 13.14 -7.11 14.67
N PHE A 69 13.49 -8.10 13.84
CA PHE A 69 13.40 -7.96 12.39
C PHE A 69 11.94 -7.78 11.96
N VAL A 70 11.05 -8.63 12.47
CA VAL A 70 9.61 -8.56 12.15
C VAL A 70 8.99 -7.24 12.60
N ASP A 71 9.37 -6.73 13.77
CA ASP A 71 8.90 -5.43 14.28
C ASP A 71 9.33 -4.26 13.37
N GLU A 72 10.58 -4.25 12.91
CA GLU A 72 11.06 -3.21 11.98
C GLU A 72 10.47 -3.37 10.57
N ALA A 73 10.28 -4.61 10.11
CA ALA A 73 9.60 -4.90 8.84
C ALA A 73 8.16 -4.38 8.85
N ASN A 74 7.40 -4.65 9.93
CA ASN A 74 6.03 -4.15 10.08
C ASN A 74 5.97 -2.63 10.07
N LYS A 75 6.87 -1.95 10.82
CA LYS A 75 6.94 -0.48 10.79
C LYS A 75 7.23 0.06 9.39
N PHE A 76 8.13 -0.60 8.66
CA PHE A 76 8.44 -0.22 7.29
C PHE A 76 7.21 -0.37 6.39
N VAL A 77 6.54 -1.52 6.42
CA VAL A 77 5.32 -1.77 5.62
C VAL A 77 4.22 -0.76 5.94
N ASP A 78 3.95 -0.51 7.22
CA ASP A 78 2.98 0.52 7.66
C ASP A 78 3.35 1.90 7.10
N HIS A 79 4.64 2.25 7.12
CA HIS A 79 5.13 3.52 6.58
C HIS A 79 4.97 3.61 5.06
N VAL A 80 5.21 2.52 4.32
CA VAL A 80 4.98 2.46 2.87
C VAL A 80 3.53 2.78 2.54
N PHE A 81 2.58 2.08 3.16
CA PHE A 81 1.15 2.27 2.88
C PHE A 81 0.64 3.66 3.30
N ALA A 82 1.04 4.14 4.47
CA ALA A 82 0.63 5.44 4.99
C ALA A 82 1.08 6.60 4.07
N ASN A 83 2.20 6.45 3.37
CA ASN A 83 2.81 7.49 2.54
C ASN A 83 2.62 7.27 1.04
N TYR A 84 2.11 6.11 0.59
CA TYR A 84 1.95 5.80 -0.82
C TYR A 84 1.04 6.79 -1.54
N VAL A 85 -0.16 7.03 -0.98
CA VAL A 85 -1.10 8.06 -1.47
C VAL A 85 -0.97 9.33 -0.61
N THR A 86 -0.28 10.34 -1.14
CA THR A 86 -0.04 11.60 -0.42
C THR A 86 -1.30 12.45 -0.32
N SER A 87 -2.11 12.52 -1.38
CA SER A 87 -3.39 13.22 -1.40
C SER A 87 -4.28 12.69 -2.52
N TYR A 88 -5.59 12.86 -2.38
CA TYR A 88 -6.55 12.62 -3.45
C TYR A 88 -7.68 13.65 -3.41
N GLU A 89 -8.29 13.90 -4.56
CA GLU A 89 -9.50 14.71 -4.72
C GLU A 89 -10.50 13.98 -5.60
N ILE A 90 -11.74 13.82 -5.12
CA ILE A 90 -12.82 13.25 -5.93
C ILE A 90 -13.42 14.38 -6.78
N ASN A 91 -13.26 14.25 -8.10
CA ASN A 91 -13.62 15.28 -9.07
C ASN A 91 -15.05 15.14 -9.57
N SER A 92 -15.51 13.91 -9.79
CA SER A 92 -16.85 13.65 -10.29
C SER A 92 -17.40 12.32 -9.79
N VAL A 93 -18.73 12.28 -9.67
CA VAL A 93 -19.52 11.08 -9.38
C VAL A 93 -20.71 11.09 -10.34
N GLU A 94 -20.71 10.18 -11.29
CA GLU A 94 -21.64 10.17 -12.43
C GLU A 94 -22.37 8.84 -12.51
N ALA A 95 -23.66 8.86 -12.80
CA ALA A 95 -24.43 7.65 -13.02
C ALA A 95 -24.08 7.04 -14.40
N ASP A 96 -23.86 5.73 -14.44
CA ASP A 96 -23.61 4.95 -15.65
C ASP A 96 -24.56 3.75 -15.70
N GLY A 97 -25.78 3.97 -16.19
CA GLY A 97 -26.85 2.98 -16.11
C GLY A 97 -27.25 2.71 -14.65
N ASP A 98 -27.09 1.46 -14.22
CA ASP A 98 -27.33 1.02 -12.84
C ASP A 98 -26.08 1.20 -11.94
N ASN A 99 -24.95 1.60 -12.53
CA ASN A 99 -23.66 1.78 -11.87
C ASN A 99 -23.35 3.25 -11.64
N TYR A 100 -22.22 3.50 -10.96
CA TYR A 100 -21.64 4.83 -10.84
C TYR A 100 -20.17 4.83 -11.22
N LEU A 101 -19.73 5.91 -11.85
CA LEU A 101 -18.32 6.20 -12.11
C LEU A 101 -17.87 7.29 -11.16
N VAL A 102 -16.80 7.04 -10.41
CA VAL A 102 -16.14 8.03 -9.55
C VAL A 102 -14.76 8.30 -10.10
N ILE A 103 -14.46 9.57 -10.39
CA ILE A 103 -13.17 10.00 -10.92
C ILE A 103 -12.43 10.74 -9.81
N ALA A 104 -11.20 10.33 -9.52
CA ALA A 104 -10.37 10.96 -8.50
C ALA A 104 -8.97 11.28 -9.05
N ASP A 105 -8.51 12.51 -8.79
CA ASP A 105 -7.11 12.89 -8.99
C ASP A 105 -6.31 12.46 -7.77
N ILE A 106 -5.25 11.71 -8.01
CA ILE A 106 -4.42 11.09 -6.99
C ILE A 106 -3.00 11.61 -7.14
N LYS A 107 -2.42 12.04 -6.01
CA LYS A 107 -1.00 12.27 -5.90
C LYS A 107 -0.37 11.16 -5.08
N MET A 108 0.51 10.39 -5.69
CA MET A 108 1.10 9.20 -5.10
C MET A 108 2.61 9.17 -5.29
N LYS A 109 3.31 8.43 -4.44
CA LYS A 109 4.76 8.24 -4.57
C LYS A 109 5.07 7.25 -5.69
N ASP A 110 6.05 7.57 -6.53
CA ASP A 110 6.57 6.64 -7.54
C ASP A 110 7.65 5.74 -6.93
N TYR A 111 7.23 4.54 -6.55
CA TYR A 111 8.13 3.54 -5.98
C TYR A 111 8.84 2.66 -7.02
N ASN A 112 8.48 2.76 -8.30
CA ASN A 112 9.03 1.89 -9.35
C ASN A 112 10.52 2.17 -9.65
N ASN A 113 11.00 3.36 -9.28
CA ASN A 113 12.34 3.84 -9.63
C ASN A 113 13.27 3.95 -8.40
N ILE A 114 12.92 3.33 -7.27
CA ILE A 114 13.73 3.38 -6.06
C ILE A 114 14.78 2.25 -6.08
N ASP A 115 16.06 2.61 -6.01
CA ASP A 115 17.15 1.66 -5.78
C ASP A 115 17.38 1.46 -4.27
N ILE A 116 16.95 0.30 -3.77
CA ILE A 116 17.07 -0.13 -2.37
C ILE A 116 18.26 -1.11 -2.17
N ASP A 117 18.66 -1.81 -3.23
CA ASP A 117 19.59 -2.94 -3.15
C ASP A 117 21.03 -2.50 -2.84
N SER A 118 21.44 -1.34 -3.37
CA SER A 118 22.80 -0.81 -3.22
C SER A 118 23.13 -0.40 -1.79
N ASP A 119 22.18 0.22 -1.08
CA ASP A 119 22.34 0.62 0.32
C ASP A 119 22.33 -0.61 1.24
N THR A 120 21.42 -1.55 1.01
CA THR A 120 21.31 -2.81 1.77
C THR A 120 22.60 -3.62 1.70
N THR A 121 23.18 -3.76 0.50
CA THR A 121 24.46 -4.48 0.29
C THR A 121 25.61 -3.80 1.05
N THR A 122 25.64 -2.47 1.06
CA THR A 122 26.69 -1.71 1.76
C THR A 122 26.58 -1.90 3.28
N ILE A 123 25.37 -1.81 3.82
CA ILE A 123 25.08 -2.01 5.25
C ILE A 123 25.53 -3.41 5.70
N ILE A 124 25.12 -4.46 4.97
CA ILE A 124 25.49 -5.85 5.30
C ILE A 124 27.01 -6.04 5.28
N ASN A 125 27.70 -5.52 4.26
CA ASN A 125 29.15 -5.66 4.14
C ASN A 125 29.90 -4.96 5.27
N ASN A 126 29.44 -3.77 5.68
CA ASN A 126 30.05 -3.03 6.78
C ASN A 126 29.86 -3.77 8.10
N TYR A 127 28.63 -4.21 8.39
CA TYR A 127 28.33 -4.99 9.59
C TYR A 127 29.18 -6.25 9.69
N GLN A 128 29.28 -7.02 8.60
CA GLN A 128 30.10 -8.23 8.58
C GLN A 128 31.56 -7.95 8.91
N GLN A 129 32.13 -6.85 8.40
CA GLN A 129 33.52 -6.46 8.67
C GLN A 129 33.73 -6.00 10.11
N GLU A 130 32.80 -5.22 10.66
CA GLU A 130 32.88 -4.66 12.00
C GLU A 130 32.64 -5.73 13.09
N HIS A 131 31.86 -6.77 12.78
CA HIS A 131 31.47 -7.82 13.72
C HIS A 131 32.13 -9.18 13.45
N LEU A 132 33.21 -9.26 12.65
CA LEU A 132 33.87 -10.53 12.28
C LEU A 132 34.21 -11.42 13.47
N ASP A 133 34.81 -10.85 14.53
CA ASP A 133 35.25 -11.62 15.70
C ASP A 133 34.05 -12.16 16.48
N GLU A 134 33.02 -11.33 16.68
CA GLU A 134 31.78 -11.70 17.38
C GLU A 134 31.00 -12.79 16.61
N LEU A 135 30.89 -12.65 15.29
CA LEU A 135 30.27 -13.66 14.43
C LEU A 135 31.09 -14.97 14.42
N SER A 136 32.42 -14.89 14.48
CA SER A 136 33.28 -16.08 14.54
C SER A 136 33.09 -16.88 15.84
N GLU A 137 32.82 -16.22 16.96
CA GLU A 137 32.50 -16.87 18.23
C GLU A 137 31.16 -17.63 18.18
N LEU A 138 30.20 -17.12 17.41
CA LEU A 138 28.88 -17.73 17.21
C LEU A 138 28.86 -18.80 16.10
N ALA A 139 29.97 -19.06 15.40
CA ALA A 139 30.03 -19.99 14.27
C ALA A 139 29.57 -21.43 14.57
N GLY A 140 29.59 -21.84 15.84
CA GLY A 140 29.08 -23.14 16.28
C GLY A 140 27.55 -23.22 16.41
N ASP A 141 26.86 -22.09 16.41
CA ASP A 141 25.41 -21.96 16.55
C ASP A 141 24.84 -21.07 15.45
N GLN A 142 24.50 -21.71 14.33
CA GLN A 142 24.00 -21.02 13.14
C GLN A 142 22.70 -20.25 13.40
N GLN A 143 21.83 -20.75 14.29
CA GLN A 143 20.57 -20.09 14.59
C GLN A 143 20.80 -18.80 15.40
N ALA A 144 21.60 -18.89 16.48
CA ALA A 144 21.93 -17.72 17.29
C ALA A 144 22.67 -16.64 16.48
N MET A 145 23.52 -17.05 15.54
CA MET A 145 24.17 -16.12 14.60
C MET A 145 23.15 -15.43 13.70
N MET A 146 22.22 -16.17 13.07
CA MET A 146 21.22 -15.58 12.16
C MET A 146 20.28 -14.62 12.90
N GLU A 147 19.76 -15.01 14.07
CA GLU A 147 18.89 -14.15 14.89
C GLU A 147 19.57 -12.83 15.25
N LYS A 148 20.85 -12.88 15.66
CA LYS A 148 21.63 -11.68 15.95
C LYS A 148 21.84 -10.81 14.73
N VAL A 149 22.27 -11.40 13.60
CA VAL A 149 22.52 -10.66 12.36
C VAL A 149 21.25 -9.94 11.91
N PHE A 150 20.10 -10.62 11.91
CA PHE A 150 18.83 -10.00 11.55
C PHE A 150 18.42 -8.90 12.53
N ALA A 151 18.54 -9.13 13.84
CA ALA A 151 18.17 -8.15 14.84
C ALA A 151 19.04 -6.87 14.77
N ASP A 152 20.35 -7.03 14.56
CA ASP A 152 21.27 -5.89 14.49
C ASP A 152 21.12 -5.12 13.17
N LEU A 153 20.91 -5.83 12.05
CA LEU A 153 20.80 -5.20 10.72
C LEU A 153 19.43 -4.59 10.43
N ALA A 154 18.35 -5.14 10.99
CA ALA A 154 16.99 -4.71 10.65
C ALA A 154 16.78 -3.19 10.79
N PRO A 155 17.14 -2.54 11.91
CA PRO A 155 16.93 -1.09 12.06
C PRO A 155 17.68 -0.27 11.00
N GLU A 156 18.89 -0.68 10.63
CA GLU A 156 19.70 0.05 9.64
C GLU A 156 19.15 -0.14 8.22
N ILE A 157 18.84 -1.38 7.85
CA ILE A 157 18.28 -1.71 6.53
C ILE A 157 16.94 -1.03 6.35
N PHE A 158 15.97 -1.26 7.25
CA PHE A 158 14.64 -0.66 7.12
C PHE A 158 14.67 0.86 7.28
N GLY A 159 15.59 1.42 8.07
CA GLY A 159 15.82 2.85 8.16
C GLY A 159 16.30 3.45 6.83
N ALA A 160 17.24 2.80 6.14
CA ALA A 160 17.71 3.21 4.82
C ALA A 160 16.60 3.11 3.76
N MET A 161 15.84 2.01 3.76
CA MET A 161 14.69 1.82 2.87
C MET A 161 13.63 2.91 3.07
N THR A 162 13.27 3.17 4.32
CA THR A 162 12.29 4.22 4.69
C THR A 162 12.71 5.58 4.15
N LYS A 163 13.99 5.94 4.31
CA LYS A 163 14.52 7.21 3.80
C LYS A 163 14.38 7.33 2.29
N LYS A 164 14.68 6.27 1.53
CA LYS A 164 14.55 6.27 0.07
C LYS A 164 13.10 6.47 -0.37
N ILE A 165 12.16 5.84 0.33
CA ILE A 165 10.73 5.96 0.09
C ILE A 165 10.23 7.38 0.40
N ASP A 166 10.73 8.00 1.47
CA ASP A 166 10.42 9.39 1.81
C ASP A 166 10.94 10.36 0.74
N GLU A 167 12.12 10.10 0.18
CA GLU A 167 12.76 10.89 -0.88
C GLU A 167 12.16 10.66 -2.27
N ALA A 168 11.35 9.61 -2.45
CA ALA A 168 10.76 9.27 -3.74
C ALA A 168 9.90 10.41 -4.29
N GLU A 169 9.96 10.62 -5.61
CA GLU A 169 9.17 11.64 -6.28
C GLU A 169 7.68 11.30 -6.20
N ALA A 170 6.84 12.33 -6.21
CA ALA A 170 5.41 12.17 -6.30
C ALA A 170 4.96 12.39 -7.73
N ILE A 171 4.07 11.53 -8.21
CA ILE A 171 3.42 11.61 -9.51
C ILE A 171 1.94 11.91 -9.31
N ASP A 172 1.38 12.63 -10.27
CA ASP A 172 -0.06 12.88 -10.36
C ASP A 172 -0.67 11.88 -11.35
N THR A 173 -1.79 11.28 -10.97
CA THR A 173 -2.55 10.36 -11.81
C THR A 173 -4.05 10.56 -11.59
N GLN A 174 -4.87 10.05 -12.50
CA GLN A 174 -6.31 10.06 -12.37
C GLN A 174 -6.83 8.62 -12.39
N LEU A 175 -7.57 8.23 -11.36
CA LEU A 175 -8.21 6.92 -11.26
C LEU A 175 -9.71 7.04 -11.53
N ARG A 176 -10.25 6.05 -12.24
CA ARG A 176 -11.68 5.83 -12.45
C ARG A 176 -12.11 4.58 -11.68
N PHE A 177 -13.04 4.76 -10.76
CA PHE A 177 -13.67 3.68 -10.00
C PHE A 177 -15.05 3.39 -10.60
N THR A 178 -15.32 2.15 -10.95
CA THR A 178 -16.66 1.70 -11.33
C THR A 178 -17.33 1.04 -10.14
N LEU A 179 -18.45 1.60 -9.68
CA LEU A 179 -19.22 1.09 -8.56
C LEU A 179 -20.49 0.39 -9.03
N VAL A 180 -20.72 -0.80 -8.47
CA VAL A 180 -21.91 -1.62 -8.71
C VAL A 180 -22.78 -1.66 -7.44
N PRO A 181 -24.11 -1.77 -7.58
CA PRO A 181 -25.00 -1.82 -6.43
C PRO A 181 -24.88 -3.14 -5.65
N ASP A 182 -24.81 -3.03 -4.32
CA ASP A 182 -24.89 -4.16 -3.37
C ASP A 182 -25.96 -3.87 -2.31
N GLY A 183 -27.21 -4.26 -2.59
CA GLY A 183 -28.35 -3.94 -1.74
C GLY A 183 -28.55 -2.42 -1.58
N GLU A 184 -28.31 -1.90 -0.38
CA GLU A 184 -28.33 -0.44 -0.10
C GLU A 184 -26.94 0.23 -0.16
N ASN A 185 -25.90 -0.56 -0.43
CA ASN A 185 -24.49 -0.15 -0.50
C ASN A 185 -23.96 -0.21 -1.93
N TRP A 186 -22.66 0.08 -2.07
CA TRP A 186 -21.94 0.06 -3.33
C TRP A 186 -20.61 -0.66 -3.13
N LEU A 187 -20.17 -1.39 -4.16
CA LEU A 187 -18.88 -2.07 -4.20
C LEU A 187 -18.08 -1.56 -5.40
N ILE A 188 -16.76 -1.48 -5.24
CA ILE A 188 -15.83 -1.15 -6.32
C ILE A 188 -15.61 -2.41 -7.15
N SER A 189 -16.06 -2.38 -8.40
CA SER A 189 -15.86 -3.48 -9.36
C SER A 189 -14.57 -3.37 -10.16
N THR A 190 -14.17 -2.14 -10.51
CA THR A 190 -12.93 -1.89 -11.26
C THR A 190 -12.28 -0.57 -10.82
N ILE A 191 -10.95 -0.52 -10.94
CA ILE A 191 -10.11 0.66 -10.71
C ILE A 191 -9.16 0.79 -11.90
N GLU A 192 -9.39 1.79 -12.74
CA GLU A 192 -8.59 1.99 -13.95
C GLU A 192 -7.82 3.30 -13.87
N GLN A 193 -6.54 3.26 -14.22
CA GLN A 193 -5.82 4.48 -14.52
C GLN A 193 -6.39 5.06 -15.81
N LYS A 194 -6.83 6.31 -15.76
CA LYS A 194 -7.33 6.97 -16.96
C LYS A 194 -6.15 7.29 -17.87
N GLU A 195 -6.08 6.61 -19.02
CA GLU A 195 -5.14 6.99 -20.06
C GLU A 195 -5.40 8.45 -20.50
N ALA A 196 -4.32 9.23 -20.59
CA ALA A 196 -4.35 10.64 -20.97
C ALA A 196 -4.73 10.85 -22.44
#